data_AF-A0A1H5KNP8-F1
#
_entry.id   AF-A0A1H5KNP8-F1
#
_cell.length_a   1.000
_cell.length_b   1.000
_cell.length_c   1.000
_cell.angle_alpha   90.00
_cell.angle_beta   90.00
_cell.angle_gamma   90.00
#
_symmetry.space_group_name_H-M   'P 1'
#
loop_
_entity.id
_entity.type
_entity.pdbx_description
1 polymer ?
#
loop_
_entity_poly.entity_id
_entity_poly.type
_entity_poly.pdbx_seq_one_letter_code
_entity_poly.pdbx_strand_id
1 'polypeptide(L)'
;MRTSYEFTLPRGYVDDHGTVHRGGTMRLATARDELEPLRDPTITGSDDPRLTVLVLARVVEQLGSLELVTPHEVEGLFAADLAFLQDFYGVINFGTEAEFDEFVAAHAVTERSVPPSEPTGVAEPAADGPELQSRIDAEGAGRHRPRRSAIEEIPGETG
;
A
#
# COMPACT_ATOMS: atom_id res chain seq x y z
N MET A 1 31.17 1.09 -11.60
CA MET A 1 30.41 -0.10 -11.19
C MET A 1 29.18 0.41 -10.47
N ARG A 2 27.98 0.09 -10.95
CA ARG A 2 26.71 0.48 -10.33
C ARG A 2 26.34 -0.57 -9.30
N THR A 3 25.98 -0.15 -8.09
CA THR A 3 25.63 -1.06 -7.00
C THR A 3 24.25 -0.76 -6.41
N SER A 4 23.59 0.30 -6.89
CA SER A 4 22.24 0.69 -6.50
C SER A 4 21.40 1.06 -7.73
N TYR A 5 20.12 0.74 -7.65
CA TYR A 5 19.17 0.80 -8.74
C TYR A 5 17.87 1.40 -8.23
N GLU A 6 17.38 2.42 -8.93
CA GLU A 6 16.11 3.07 -8.62
C GLU A 6 14.97 2.25 -9.19
N PHE A 7 13.85 2.20 -8.47
CA PHE A 7 12.63 1.57 -8.91
C PHE A 7 11.42 2.45 -8.57
N THR A 8 10.29 2.14 -9.18
CA THR A 8 9.00 2.75 -8.81
C THR A 8 7.94 1.67 -8.73
N LEU A 9 7.32 1.54 -7.56
CA LEU A 9 6.27 0.58 -7.31
C LEU A 9 5.02 0.87 -8.19
N PRO A 10 4.43 -0.14 -8.84
CA PRO A 10 3.19 0.00 -9.60
C PRO A 10 2.03 0.64 -8.83
N ARG A 11 1.81 0.29 -7.55
CA ARG A 11 0.76 0.90 -6.71
C ARG A 11 1.36 1.76 -5.60
N GLY A 12 2.35 1.24 -4.90
CA GLY A 12 3.02 1.92 -3.79
C GLY A 12 2.64 1.36 -2.43
N TYR A 13 3.53 1.55 -1.47
CA TYR A 13 3.28 1.31 -0.05
C TYR A 13 2.46 2.45 0.53
N VAL A 14 1.43 2.15 1.33
CA VAL A 14 0.65 3.15 2.06
C VAL A 14 1.03 3.06 3.54
N ASP A 15 1.58 4.14 4.10
CA ASP A 15 1.95 4.18 5.51
C ASP A 15 0.73 4.40 6.42
N ASP A 16 0.95 4.35 7.74
CA ASP A 16 -0.08 4.56 8.76
C ASP A 16 -0.73 5.96 8.71
N HIS A 17 -0.08 6.93 8.04
CA HIS A 17 -0.57 8.29 7.85
C HIS A 17 -1.35 8.46 6.53
N GLY A 18 -1.46 7.40 5.72
CA GLY A 18 -2.09 7.43 4.40
C GLY A 18 -1.19 8.02 3.31
N THR A 19 0.09 8.21 3.57
CA THR A 19 1.08 8.64 2.58
C THR A 19 1.41 7.48 1.64
N VAL A 20 1.46 7.73 0.33
CA VAL A 20 1.81 6.72 -0.66
C VAL A 20 3.28 6.86 -1.06
N HIS A 21 4.07 5.82 -0.83
CA HIS A 21 5.49 5.73 -1.20
C HIS A 21 5.65 4.81 -2.40
N ARG A 22 6.13 5.37 -3.53
CA ARG A 22 6.30 4.62 -4.78
C ARG A 22 7.74 4.50 -5.24
N GLY A 23 8.47 5.61 -5.26
CA GLY A 23 9.88 5.62 -5.67
C GLY A 23 10.77 5.02 -4.59
N GLY A 24 11.76 4.24 -4.96
CA GLY A 24 12.70 3.65 -4.02
C GLY A 24 14.03 3.30 -4.66
N THR A 25 14.99 2.89 -3.81
CA THR A 25 16.32 2.46 -4.23
C THR A 25 16.61 1.09 -3.65
N MET A 26 17.11 0.18 -4.48
CA MET A 26 17.58 -1.14 -4.08
C MET A 26 19.06 -1.28 -4.41
N ARG A 27 19.84 -1.82 -3.49
CA ARG A 27 21.25 -2.19 -3.75
C ARG A 27 21.37 -3.65 -4.18
N LEU A 28 22.49 -3.97 -4.81
CA LEU A 28 22.88 -5.37 -5.02
C LEU A 28 22.95 -6.11 -3.68
N ALA A 29 22.45 -7.33 -3.69
CA ALA A 29 22.51 -8.23 -2.57
C ALA A 29 23.94 -8.72 -2.37
N THR A 30 24.32 -8.86 -1.11
CA THR A 30 25.53 -9.57 -0.73
C THR A 30 25.16 -10.99 -0.28
N ALA A 31 26.13 -11.90 -0.26
CA ALA A 31 25.92 -13.22 0.31
C ALA A 31 25.43 -13.18 1.78
N ARG A 32 25.74 -12.11 2.52
CA ARG A 32 25.22 -11.92 3.88
C ARG A 32 23.71 -11.67 3.86
N ASP A 33 23.20 -10.89 2.93
CA ASP A 33 21.77 -10.57 2.85
C ASP A 33 20.93 -11.82 2.60
N GLU A 34 21.46 -12.76 1.82
CA GLU A 34 20.85 -14.05 1.50
C GLU A 34 20.93 -15.07 2.65
N LEU A 35 22.06 -15.14 3.34
CA LEU A 35 22.33 -16.20 4.32
C LEU A 35 21.89 -15.84 5.74
N GLU A 36 21.96 -14.57 6.12
CA GLU A 36 21.61 -14.15 7.47
C GLU A 36 20.14 -14.42 7.85
N PRO A 37 19.11 -14.29 6.97
CA PRO A 37 17.73 -14.55 7.37
C PRO A 37 17.45 -16.05 7.58
N LEU A 38 18.23 -16.95 6.95
CA LEU A 38 18.16 -18.39 7.22
C LEU A 38 18.63 -18.77 8.64
N ARG A 39 19.26 -17.86 9.36
CA ARG A 39 19.65 -18.06 10.77
C ARG A 39 18.52 -17.76 11.75
N ASP A 40 17.45 -17.10 11.30
CA ASP A 40 16.29 -16.82 12.12
C ASP A 40 15.57 -18.14 12.46
N PRO A 41 15.35 -18.46 13.76
CA PRO A 41 14.75 -19.73 14.16
C PRO A 41 13.29 -19.88 13.71
N THR A 42 12.64 -18.79 13.31
CA THR A 42 11.29 -18.82 12.75
C THR A 42 11.28 -19.24 11.29
N ILE A 43 12.41 -19.17 10.57
CA ILE A 43 12.48 -19.54 9.14
C ILE A 43 12.71 -21.04 9.01
N THR A 44 11.81 -21.70 8.27
CA THR A 44 11.79 -23.18 8.19
C THR A 44 12.80 -23.73 7.18
N GLY A 45 13.27 -22.89 6.25
CA GLY A 45 14.24 -23.26 5.21
C GLY A 45 14.31 -22.26 4.07
N SER A 46 14.99 -22.63 2.98
CA SER A 46 15.16 -21.82 1.78
C SER A 46 13.87 -21.57 1.00
N ASP A 47 12.86 -22.41 1.18
CA ASP A 47 11.57 -22.32 0.48
C ASP A 47 10.50 -21.55 1.28
N ASP A 48 10.87 -20.98 2.44
CA ASP A 48 9.94 -20.24 3.29
C ASP A 48 9.61 -18.87 2.67
N PRO A 49 8.33 -18.53 2.41
CA PRO A 49 7.97 -17.28 1.74
C PRO A 49 8.40 -16.02 2.50
N ARG A 50 8.60 -16.11 3.82
CA ARG A 50 9.12 -14.98 4.62
C ARG A 50 10.60 -14.70 4.37
N LEU A 51 11.35 -15.68 3.86
CA LEU A 51 12.75 -15.47 3.50
C LEU A 51 12.89 -14.35 2.47
N THR A 52 12.05 -14.36 1.44
CA THR A 52 12.00 -13.31 0.41
C THR A 52 11.76 -11.92 1.02
N VAL A 53 10.82 -11.81 1.95
CA VAL A 53 10.52 -10.55 2.65
C VAL A 53 11.74 -10.04 3.40
N LEU A 54 12.41 -10.91 4.15
CA LEU A 54 13.58 -10.54 4.95
C LEU A 54 14.78 -10.13 4.08
N VAL A 55 14.96 -10.77 2.92
CA VAL A 55 15.98 -10.38 1.95
C VAL A 55 15.66 -9.01 1.36
N LEU A 56 14.42 -8.80 0.88
CA LEU A 56 13.99 -7.54 0.29
C LEU A 56 14.13 -6.37 1.27
N ALA A 57 13.73 -6.55 2.53
CA ALA A 57 13.88 -5.53 3.58
C ALA A 57 15.34 -5.12 3.82
N ARG A 58 16.32 -5.98 3.53
CA ARG A 58 17.75 -5.66 3.69
C ARG A 58 18.36 -4.91 2.52
N VAL A 59 17.81 -5.10 1.33
CA VAL A 59 18.40 -4.58 0.08
C VAL A 59 17.67 -3.35 -0.43
N VAL A 60 16.42 -3.10 -0.03
CA VAL A 60 15.75 -1.82 -0.26
C VAL A 60 16.31 -0.79 0.73
N GLU A 61 17.06 0.18 0.22
CA GLU A 61 17.70 1.22 1.03
C GLU A 61 16.75 2.38 1.33
N GLN A 62 15.78 2.64 0.44
CA GLN A 62 14.82 3.71 0.59
C GLN A 62 13.50 3.38 -0.11
N LEU A 63 12.39 3.79 0.48
CA LEU A 63 11.07 3.80 -0.15
C LEU A 63 10.32 5.11 0.18
N GLY A 64 10.23 6.01 -0.80
CA GLY A 64 9.70 7.35 -0.63
C GLY A 64 10.51 8.13 0.41
N SER A 65 9.86 8.54 1.50
CA SER A 65 10.51 9.22 2.62
C SER A 65 11.05 8.27 3.70
N LEU A 66 10.88 6.95 3.52
CA LEU A 66 11.36 5.94 4.45
C LEU A 66 12.83 5.62 4.14
N GLU A 67 13.75 6.07 4.99
CA GLU A 67 15.19 5.80 4.88
C GLU A 67 15.60 4.43 5.46
N LEU A 68 14.66 3.75 6.12
CA LEU A 68 14.84 2.39 6.62
C LEU A 68 13.58 1.61 6.26
N VAL A 69 13.73 0.63 5.38
CA VAL A 69 12.67 -0.32 5.04
C VAL A 69 12.88 -1.55 5.90
N THR A 70 11.85 -1.96 6.65
CA THR A 70 11.87 -3.15 7.50
C THR A 70 10.95 -4.21 6.91
N PRO A 71 10.96 -5.45 7.45
CA PRO A 71 10.01 -6.48 7.02
C PRO A 71 8.55 -6.02 7.13
N HIS A 72 8.22 -5.15 8.08
CA HIS A 72 6.88 -4.60 8.25
C HIS A 72 6.38 -3.87 6.99
N GLU A 73 7.20 -2.97 6.43
CA GLU A 73 6.83 -2.23 5.21
C GLU A 73 6.70 -3.16 4.01
N VAL A 74 7.60 -4.14 3.89
CA VAL A 74 7.58 -5.11 2.78
C VAL A 74 6.34 -6.02 2.87
N GLU A 75 5.95 -6.46 4.07
CA GLU A 75 4.73 -7.23 4.31
C GLU A 75 3.46 -6.42 4.04
N GLY A 76 3.52 -5.10 4.25
CA GLY A 76 2.41 -4.18 3.97
C GLY A 76 2.23 -3.82 2.50
N LEU A 77 3.10 -4.30 1.60
CA LEU A 77 2.96 -4.05 0.16
C LEU A 77 1.75 -4.75 -0.44
N PHE A 78 1.16 -4.14 -1.47
CA PHE A 78 0.24 -4.86 -2.33
C PHE A 78 0.97 -6.04 -3.00
N ALA A 79 0.25 -7.14 -3.25
CA ALA A 79 0.82 -8.33 -3.89
C ALA A 79 1.50 -8.02 -5.24
N ALA A 80 0.97 -7.06 -6.01
CA ALA A 80 1.59 -6.61 -7.26
C ALA A 80 2.93 -5.90 -7.06
N ASP A 81 3.08 -5.12 -5.99
CA ASP A 81 4.32 -4.42 -5.66
C ASP A 81 5.36 -5.38 -5.07
N LEU A 82 4.92 -6.34 -4.25
CA LEU A 82 5.80 -7.40 -3.75
C LEU A 82 6.32 -8.27 -4.90
N ALA A 83 5.47 -8.63 -5.88
CA ALA A 83 5.89 -9.34 -7.09
C ALA A 83 6.90 -8.51 -7.90
N PHE A 84 6.60 -7.22 -8.10
CA PHE A 84 7.52 -6.31 -8.78
C PHE A 84 8.91 -6.26 -8.12
N LEU A 85 8.97 -6.15 -6.78
CA LEU A 85 10.27 -6.11 -6.08
C LEU A 85 11.03 -7.44 -6.16
N GLN A 86 10.33 -8.58 -6.17
CA GLN A 86 10.95 -9.89 -6.39
C GLN A 86 11.57 -9.99 -7.78
N ASP A 87 10.84 -9.58 -8.81
CA ASP A 87 11.34 -9.59 -10.19
C ASP A 87 12.51 -8.61 -10.34
N PHE A 88 12.39 -7.39 -9.81
CA PHE A 88 13.44 -6.38 -9.85
C PHE A 88 14.71 -6.85 -9.14
N TYR A 89 14.57 -7.47 -7.96
CA TYR A 89 15.66 -8.08 -7.22
C TYR A 89 16.38 -9.14 -8.07
N GLY A 90 15.62 -10.02 -8.74
CA GLY A 90 16.18 -11.05 -9.61
C GLY A 90 16.98 -10.46 -10.78
N VAL A 91 16.40 -9.46 -11.44
CA VAL A 91 17.02 -8.79 -12.60
C VAL A 91 18.33 -8.10 -12.21
N ILE A 92 18.38 -7.34 -11.11
CA ILE A 92 19.61 -6.60 -10.76
C ILE A 92 20.73 -7.53 -10.26
N ASN A 93 20.40 -8.66 -9.61
CA ASN A 93 21.40 -9.55 -9.02
C ASN A 93 21.88 -10.67 -9.95
N PHE A 94 21.02 -11.13 -10.87
CA PHE A 94 21.30 -12.29 -11.71
C PHE A 94 21.10 -12.05 -13.21
N GLY A 95 20.48 -10.93 -13.58
CA GLY A 95 20.26 -10.54 -14.96
C GLY A 95 21.44 -9.81 -15.59
N THR A 96 21.29 -9.56 -16.88
CA THR A 96 22.15 -8.73 -17.72
C THR A 96 21.65 -7.29 -17.76
N GLU A 97 22.50 -6.34 -18.19
CA GLU A 97 22.09 -4.94 -18.39
C GLU A 97 20.90 -4.82 -19.37
N ALA A 98 20.85 -5.66 -20.40
CA ALA A 98 19.75 -5.66 -21.37
C ALA A 98 18.42 -6.09 -20.74
N GLU A 99 18.43 -7.11 -19.87
CA GLU A 99 17.24 -7.55 -19.12
C GLU A 99 16.78 -6.47 -18.13
N PHE A 100 17.73 -5.74 -17.52
CA PHE A 100 17.42 -4.57 -16.70
C PHE A 100 16.73 -3.45 -17.51
N ASP A 101 17.30 -3.09 -18.64
CA ASP A 101 16.73 -2.05 -19.51
C ASP A 101 15.33 -2.44 -20.02
N GLU A 102 15.14 -3.71 -20.40
CA GLU A 102 13.83 -4.23 -20.81
C GLU A 102 12.82 -4.18 -19.65
N PHE A 103 13.22 -4.59 -18.45
CA PHE A 103 12.38 -4.55 -17.26
C PHE A 103 11.91 -3.12 -16.95
N VAL A 104 12.83 -2.14 -17.00
CA VAL A 104 12.50 -0.72 -16.79
C VAL A 104 11.56 -0.22 -17.88
N ALA A 105 11.81 -0.56 -19.14
CA ALA A 105 10.96 -0.16 -20.25
C ALA A 105 9.53 -0.70 -20.11
N ALA A 106 9.37 -1.98 -19.73
CA ALA A 106 8.06 -2.60 -19.51
C ALA A 106 7.26 -1.88 -18.40
N HIS A 107 7.91 -1.52 -17.30
CA HIS A 107 7.25 -0.89 -16.16
C HIS A 107 7.01 0.62 -16.35
N ALA A 108 7.82 1.31 -17.17
CA ALA A 108 7.55 2.69 -17.55
C ALA A 108 6.32 2.86 -18.47
N VAL A 109 5.88 1.80 -19.15
CA VAL A 109 4.64 1.80 -19.96
C VAL A 109 3.41 1.63 -19.06
N THR A 110 3.51 0.84 -18.00
CA THR A 110 2.46 0.68 -16.99
C THR A 110 2.09 2.02 -16.34
N GLU A 111 3.06 2.86 -16.03
CA GLU A 111 2.81 4.20 -15.45
C GLU A 111 2.05 5.13 -16.40
N ARG A 112 2.32 5.05 -17.70
CA ARG A 112 1.69 5.92 -18.72
C ARG A 112 0.29 5.48 -19.14
N SER A 113 -0.14 4.29 -18.73
CA SER A 113 -1.42 3.70 -19.15
C SER A 113 -2.57 4.02 -18.20
N VAL A 114 -2.33 4.78 -17.11
CA VAL A 114 -3.40 5.35 -16.28
C VAL A 114 -3.95 6.58 -17.01
N PRO A 115 -5.19 6.57 -17.53
CA PRO A 115 -5.75 7.77 -18.13
C PRO A 115 -5.87 8.85 -17.03
N PRO A 116 -5.64 10.14 -17.35
CA PRO A 116 -5.96 11.20 -16.40
C PRO A 116 -7.46 11.11 -16.10
N SER A 117 -7.81 10.90 -14.83
CA SER A 117 -9.17 11.15 -14.36
C SER A 117 -9.45 12.62 -14.64
N GLU A 118 -10.24 12.90 -15.68
CA GLU A 118 -10.70 14.25 -15.95
C GLU A 118 -11.41 14.78 -14.70
N PRO A 119 -11.03 15.95 -14.16
CA PRO A 119 -11.80 16.55 -13.09
C PRO A 119 -13.14 16.97 -13.71
N THR A 120 -14.20 16.23 -13.41
CA THR A 120 -15.58 16.67 -13.60
C THR A 120 -15.73 18.00 -12.91
N GLY A 121 -15.76 19.08 -13.70
CA GLY A 121 -15.94 20.44 -13.21
C GLY A 121 -17.25 20.53 -12.41
N VAL A 122 -17.11 20.78 -11.11
CA VAL A 122 -18.22 21.24 -10.28
C VAL A 122 -18.48 22.69 -10.67
N ALA A 123 -19.59 22.93 -11.35
CA ALA A 123 -20.08 24.28 -11.64
C ALA A 123 -20.39 25.01 -10.31
N GLU A 124 -19.79 26.19 -10.19
CA GLU A 124 -19.97 27.17 -9.11
C GLU A 124 -21.45 27.60 -8.98
N PRO A 125 -21.96 27.87 -7.76
CA PRO A 125 -23.33 28.37 -7.60
C PRO A 125 -23.36 29.90 -7.75
N ALA A 126 -24.26 30.40 -8.61
CA ALA A 126 -24.55 31.82 -8.72
C ALA A 126 -25.45 32.30 -7.56
N ALA A 127 -25.12 33.47 -7.02
CA ALA A 127 -25.79 34.20 -5.94
C ALA A 127 -27.13 34.84 -6.37
N ASP A 128 -28.10 34.98 -5.45
CA ASP A 128 -28.61 36.26 -4.86
C ASP A 128 -29.95 36.04 -4.08
N GLY A 129 -30.18 36.83 -3.01
CA GLY A 129 -31.15 36.60 -1.90
C GLY A 129 -32.65 36.90 -2.16
N PRO A 130 -33.52 37.23 -1.14
CA PRO A 130 -33.24 37.56 0.27
C PRO A 130 -34.04 36.75 1.33
N GLU A 131 -33.64 36.90 2.60
CA GLU A 131 -34.35 36.45 3.80
C GLU A 131 -35.69 37.20 4.00
N LEU A 132 -36.75 36.48 4.44
CA LEU A 132 -37.86 37.09 5.17
C LEU A 132 -38.37 36.19 6.30
N GLN A 133 -38.42 36.82 7.47
CA GLN A 133 -38.69 36.35 8.83
C GLN A 133 -40.06 35.68 9.04
N SER A 134 -40.05 34.65 9.89
CA SER A 134 -41.07 34.21 10.88
C SER A 134 -42.56 34.21 10.51
N ARG A 135 -43.22 33.05 10.69
CA ARG A 135 -44.43 32.96 11.55
C ARG A 135 -44.46 31.63 12.29
N ILE A 136 -44.39 31.74 13.60
CA ILE A 136 -44.75 30.72 14.57
C ILE A 136 -46.28 30.76 14.66
N ASP A 137 -46.93 29.60 14.67
CA ASP A 137 -48.05 29.21 15.55
C ASP A 137 -48.89 28.09 14.90
N ALA A 138 -48.91 26.92 15.54
CA ALA A 138 -50.13 26.25 16.00
C ALA A 138 -49.87 24.77 16.36
N GLU A 139 -50.17 24.49 17.62
CA GLU A 139 -50.28 23.22 18.32
C GLU A 139 -50.78 22.00 17.52
N GLY A 140 -50.18 20.85 17.82
CA GLY A 140 -50.71 19.52 17.47
C GLY A 140 -50.03 18.44 18.30
N ALA A 141 -50.67 18.09 19.41
CA ALA A 141 -50.23 17.14 20.42
C ALA A 141 -49.88 15.73 19.89
N GLY A 142 -48.91 15.05 20.52
CA GLY A 142 -48.69 13.62 20.27
C GLY A 142 -47.43 13.03 20.89
N ARG A 143 -47.50 12.72 22.19
CA ARG A 143 -46.49 11.93 22.94
C ARG A 143 -46.18 10.58 22.28
N HIS A 144 -44.90 10.27 22.04
CA HIS A 144 -44.33 8.99 22.50
C HIS A 144 -42.78 9.04 22.51
N ARG A 145 -42.20 8.94 23.72
CA ARG A 145 -40.79 8.59 23.93
C ARG A 145 -40.71 7.08 24.25
N PRO A 146 -39.51 6.48 24.25
CA PRO A 146 -39.17 5.28 23.50
C PRO A 146 -39.31 3.99 24.32
N ARG A 147 -39.20 2.82 23.68
CA ARG A 147 -38.86 1.59 24.38
C ARG A 147 -37.63 0.92 23.77
N ARG A 148 -36.61 0.81 24.63
CA ARG A 148 -35.51 -0.17 24.54
C ARG A 148 -36.09 -1.58 24.68
N SER A 149 -35.53 -2.53 23.94
CA SER A 149 -35.45 -3.93 24.36
C SER A 149 -34.05 -4.44 24.04
N ALA A 150 -33.51 -5.16 25.01
CA ALA A 150 -32.16 -5.70 25.07
C ALA A 150 -32.11 -7.16 24.59
N ILE A 151 -30.94 -7.56 24.09
CA ILE A 151 -30.19 -8.83 24.21
C ILE A 151 -30.95 -10.18 24.17
N GLU A 152 -30.45 -11.08 23.32
CA GLU A 152 -30.22 -12.48 23.72
C GLU A 152 -29.07 -13.10 22.89
N GLU A 153 -28.02 -13.52 23.59
CA GLU A 153 -26.97 -14.44 23.14
C GLU A 153 -27.55 -15.85 23.00
N ILE A 154 -27.05 -16.64 22.05
CA ILE A 154 -27.30 -18.08 21.98
C ILE A 154 -25.97 -18.81 22.09
N PRO A 155 -25.72 -19.59 23.16
CA PRO A 155 -24.73 -20.66 23.15
C PRO A 155 -25.39 -22.01 22.79
N GLY A 156 -24.78 -22.79 21.91
CA GLY A 156 -25.19 -24.14 21.57
C GLY A 156 -24.05 -25.13 21.83
N GLU A 157 -24.23 -25.97 22.83
CA GLU A 157 -23.32 -27.00 23.33
C GLU A 157 -23.21 -28.24 22.41
N THR A 158 -22.00 -28.80 22.40
CA THR A 158 -21.60 -30.21 22.59
C THR A 158 -22.49 -31.34 22.06
N GLY A 159 -21.87 -32.16 21.19
CA GLY A 159 -22.11 -33.59 21.03
C GLY A 159 -20.78 -34.31 20.90
#